data_AF-A0A5S3VT91-F1
#
_entry.id   AF-A0A5S3VT91-F1
#
_cell.length_a   1.000
_cell.length_b   1.000
_cell.length_c   1.000
_cell.angle_alpha   90.00
_cell.angle_beta   90.00
_cell.angle_gamma   90.00
#
_symmetry.space_group_name_H-M   'P 1'
#
loop_
_entity.id
_entity.type
_entity.pdbx_description
1 polymer ?
#
loop_
_entity_poly.entity_id
_entity_poly.type
_entity_poly.pdbx_seq_one_letter_code
_entity_poly.pdbx_strand_id
1 'polypeptide(L)' 'LDLDDINDLPLFERAVEKLGPLENGEIYGFVPALALGGEPKLENLQKVKATEHLAFLADLGEKRVMADIVALAKKLPH' A
#
# COMPACT_ATOMS: atom_id res chain seq x y z
N LEU A 1 -8.88 -0.62 9.45
CA LEU A 1 -9.19 -0.23 8.06
C LEU A 1 -8.38 -1.18 7.18
N ASP A 2 -9.07 -1.97 6.35
CA ASP A 2 -8.46 -2.85 5.33
C ASP A 2 -8.52 -2.14 3.97
N LEU A 3 -7.73 -2.61 3.01
CA LEU A 3 -7.78 -2.19 1.62
C LEU A 3 -8.69 -3.13 0.84
N ASP A 4 -9.69 -2.60 0.15
CA ASP A 4 -10.55 -3.38 -0.72
C ASP A 4 -9.92 -3.54 -2.11
N ASP A 5 -10.23 -4.66 -2.76
CA ASP A 5 -9.85 -4.90 -4.16
C ASP A 5 -10.82 -4.24 -5.15
N ILE A 6 -10.60 -4.46 -6.45
CA ILE A 6 -11.45 -3.91 -7.51
C ILE A 6 -12.93 -4.34 -7.46
N ASN A 7 -13.28 -5.33 -6.63
CA ASN A 7 -14.64 -5.81 -6.44
C ASN A 7 -15.19 -5.41 -5.06
N ASP A 8 -14.59 -4.42 -4.40
CA ASP A 8 -14.96 -3.93 -3.07
C ASP A 8 -14.87 -5.02 -1.99
N LEU A 9 -13.94 -5.99 -2.17
CA LEU A 9 -13.71 -7.05 -1.20
C LEU A 9 -12.43 -6.80 -0.39
N PRO A 10 -12.44 -6.98 0.95
CA PRO A 10 -11.26 -6.80 1.79
C PRO A 10 -10.11 -7.71 1.39
N LEU A 11 -8.89 -7.20 1.28
CA LEU A 11 -7.74 -7.96 0.78
C LEU A 11 -7.00 -8.73 1.86
N PHE A 12 -6.93 -8.25 3.10
CA PHE A 12 -5.95 -8.75 4.06
C PHE A 12 -6.15 -10.23 4.39
N GLU A 13 -7.35 -10.63 4.83
CA GLU A 13 -7.62 -12.03 5.19
C GLU A 13 -7.41 -12.98 4.00
N ARG A 14 -7.87 -12.59 2.81
CA ARG A 14 -7.69 -13.38 1.58
C ARG A 14 -6.22 -13.48 1.16
N ALA A 15 -5.42 -12.43 1.41
CA ALA A 15 -3.98 -12.46 1.18
C ALA A 15 -3.29 -13.44 2.15
N VAL A 16 -3.68 -13.45 3.43
CA VAL A 16 -3.17 -14.42 4.41
C VAL A 16 -3.54 -15.85 4.01
N GLU A 17 -4.77 -16.09 3.58
CA GLU A 17 -5.24 -17.41 3.15
C GLU A 17 -4.46 -17.90 1.91
N LYS A 18 -4.24 -17.02 0.93
CA LYS A 18 -3.59 -17.38 -0.33
C LYS A 18 -2.06 -17.47 -0.25
N LEU A 19 -1.42 -16.54 0.45
CA LEU A 19 0.04 -16.36 0.46
C LEU A 19 0.69 -16.87 1.75
N GLY A 20 -0.11 -17.19 2.76
CA GLY A 20 0.36 -17.53 4.10
C GLY A 20 0.78 -16.30 4.91
N PRO A 21 0.95 -16.45 6.25
CA PRO A 21 1.34 -15.35 7.11
C PRO A 21 2.72 -14.78 6.75
N LEU A 22 2.92 -13.49 7.04
CA LEU A 22 4.19 -12.79 6.85
C LEU A 22 5.22 -13.25 7.88
N GLU A 23 6.47 -13.38 7.44
CA GLU A 23 7.63 -13.46 8.33
C GLU A 23 8.13 -12.06 8.72
N ASN A 24 9.06 -12.00 9.67
CA ASN A 24 9.62 -10.73 10.09
C ASN A 24 10.34 -10.02 8.93
N GLY A 25 9.95 -8.77 8.67
CA GLY A 25 10.50 -7.98 7.58
C GLY A 25 9.85 -8.23 6.21
N GLU A 26 8.77 -9.01 6.13
CA GLU A 26 7.96 -9.15 4.93
C GLU A 26 6.71 -8.26 4.96
N ILE A 27 6.22 -7.92 3.77
CA ILE A 27 4.92 -7.27 3.54
C ILE A 27 4.20 -7.94 2.37
N TYR A 28 2.88 -7.76 2.29
CA TYR A 28 2.15 -7.99 1.05
C TYR A 28 2.27 -6.75 0.17
N GLY A 29 2.97 -6.88 -0.95
CA GLY A 29 3.18 -5.80 -1.92
C GLY A 29 2.50 -6.12 -3.25
N PHE A 30 1.99 -5.08 -3.92
CA PHE A 30 1.47 -5.23 -5.28
C PHE A 30 2.62 -5.32 -6.29
N VAL A 31 2.53 -6.32 -7.16
CA VAL A 31 3.47 -6.57 -8.27
C VAL A 31 2.65 -6.79 -9.54
N PRO A 32 2.65 -5.84 -10.50
CA PRO A 32 3.40 -4.58 -10.50
C PRO A 32 2.89 -3.58 -9.45
N ALA A 33 3.76 -2.63 -9.07
CA ALA A 33 3.40 -1.57 -8.13
C ALA A 33 2.24 -0.71 -8.64
N LEU A 34 1.33 -0.28 -7.74
CA LEU A 34 0.20 0.58 -8.12
C LEU A 34 0.63 1.88 -8.80
N ALA A 35 1.76 2.46 -8.35
CA ALA A 35 2.35 3.66 -8.96
C ALA A 35 2.80 3.46 -10.42
N LEU A 36 3.00 2.21 -10.85
CA LEU A 36 3.36 1.82 -12.22
C LEU A 36 2.16 1.29 -13.02
N GLY A 37 0.94 1.56 -12.57
CA GLY A 37 -0.28 1.06 -13.21
C GLY A 37 -0.69 -0.35 -12.78
N GLY A 38 -0.13 -0.86 -11.69
CA GLY A 38 -0.65 -2.08 -11.06
C GLY A 38 -2.07 -1.89 -10.54
N GLU A 39 -2.82 -2.98 -10.54
CA GLU A 39 -4.21 -3.00 -10.08
C GLU A 39 -4.30 -3.60 -8.67
N PRO A 40 -5.21 -3.09 -7.81
CA PRO A 40 -5.43 -3.62 -6.47
C PRO A 40 -6.23 -4.92 -6.54
N LYS A 41 -5.60 -6.00 -7.03
CA LYS A 41 -6.17 -7.34 -7.14
C LYS A 41 -5.41 -8.32 -6.26
N LEU A 42 -6.12 -9.29 -5.67
CA LEU A 42 -5.51 -10.34 -4.86
C LEU A 42 -4.46 -11.17 -5.62
N GLU A 43 -4.59 -11.28 -6.95
CA GLU A 43 -3.61 -11.94 -7.82
C GLU A 43 -2.30 -11.19 -8.00
N ASN A 44 -2.32 -9.87 -7.79
CA ASN A 44 -1.13 -9.03 -7.88
C ASN A 44 -0.41 -8.89 -6.52
N LEU A 45 -0.93 -9.46 -5.44
CA LEU A 45 -0.24 -9.47 -4.15
C LEU A 45 0.82 -10.56 -4.10
N GLN A 46 1.99 -10.20 -3.59
CA GLN A 46 3.08 -11.11 -3.30
C GLN A 46 3.66 -10.81 -1.92
N LYS A 47 4.20 -11.84 -1.25
CA LYS A 47 5.07 -11.65 -0.10
C LYS A 47 6.42 -11.13 -0.60
N VAL A 48 6.82 -9.97 -0.12
CA VAL A 48 8.07 -9.31 -0.51
C VAL A 48 8.79 -8.78 0.71
N LYS A 49 10.11 -8.63 0.63
CA LYS A 49 10.88 -7.99 1.70
C LYS A 49 10.55 -6.51 1.77
N ALA A 50 10.14 -6.06 2.96
CA ALA A 50 9.69 -4.70 3.22
C ALA A 50 10.73 -3.66 2.79
N THR A 51 11.97 -3.81 3.24
CA THR A 51 13.04 -2.82 2.99
C THR A 51 13.33 -2.66 1.50
N GLU A 52 13.47 -3.76 0.78
CA GLU A 52 13.78 -3.75 -0.66
C GLU A 52 12.60 -3.21 -1.47
N HIS A 53 11.38 -3.65 -1.16
CA HIS A 53 10.18 -3.22 -1.87
C HIS A 53 9.86 -1.74 -1.61
N LEU A 54 9.95 -1.27 -0.37
CA LEU A 54 9.71 0.13 -0.03
C LEU A 54 10.78 1.05 -0.61
N ALA A 55 12.05 0.61 -0.65
CA ALA A 55 13.11 1.38 -1.31
C ALA A 55 12.85 1.54 -2.81
N PHE A 56 12.43 0.47 -3.49
CA PHE A 56 12.01 0.52 -4.88
C PHE A 56 10.82 1.47 -5.09
N LEU A 57 9.76 1.35 -4.29
CA LEU A 57 8.58 2.23 -4.38
C LEU A 57 8.94 3.71 -4.16
N ALA A 58 9.88 3.99 -3.24
CA ALA A 58 10.33 5.35 -2.93
C ALA A 58 11.13 6.00 -4.08
N ASP A 59 11.71 5.21 -4.97
CA ASP A 59 12.42 5.67 -6.16
C ASP A 59 11.47 5.90 -7.35
N LEU A 60 10.39 5.12 -7.43
CA LEU A 60 9.40 5.21 -8.51
C LEU A 60 8.42 6.37 -8.39
N GLY A 61 8.06 6.76 -7.17
CA GLY A 61 7.00 7.73 -6.92
C GLY A 61 7.48 9.18 -6.97
N GLU A 62 6.70 10.07 -7.60
CA GLU A 62 6.85 11.50 -7.36
C GLU A 62 6.60 11.80 -5.88
N LYS A 63 7.62 12.32 -5.21
CA LYS A 63 7.56 12.66 -3.79
C LYS A 63 6.72 13.92 -3.61
N ARG A 64 5.45 13.75 -3.27
CA ARG A 64 4.55 14.87 -2.93
C ARG A 64 4.74 15.25 -1.46
N VAL A 65 5.04 16.52 -1.20
CA VAL A 65 5.01 17.07 0.15
C VAL A 65 3.54 17.17 0.57
N MET A 66 3.15 16.36 1.55
CA MET A 66 1.81 16.46 2.14
C MET A 66 1.73 17.75 2.96
N ALA A 67 0.68 18.53 2.77
CA ALA A 67 0.47 19.70 3.60
C ALA A 67 0.22 19.27 5.05
N ASP A 68 0.74 20.04 6.01
CA ASP A 68 0.48 19.83 7.42
C ASP A 68 -1.02 20.06 7.70
N ILE A 69 -1.76 18.96 7.85
CA ILE A 69 -3.20 18.96 8.08
C ILE A 69 -3.55 19.70 9.39
N VAL A 70 -2.68 19.65 10.39
CA VAL A 70 -2.88 20.35 11.66
C VAL A 70 -2.70 21.85 11.48
N ALA A 71 -1.70 22.27 10.70
CA ALA A 71 -1.52 23.68 10.34
C ALA A 71 -2.67 24.23 9.49
N LEU A 72 -3.22 23.41 8.58
CA LEU A 72 -4.38 23.78 7.77
C LEU A 72 -5.67 23.89 8.60
N ALA A 73 -5.92 22.93 9.50
CA ALA A 73 -7.10 22.94 10.36
C ALA A 73 -7.16 24.18 11.26
N LYS A 74 -6.00 24.64 11.76
CA LYS A 74 -5.91 25.87 12.57
C LYS A 74 -6.17 27.17 11.79
N LYS A 75 -6.09 27.15 10.45
CA LYS A 75 -6.32 28.32 9.59
C LYS A 75 -7.77 28.44 9.10
N LEU A 76 -8.63 27.48 9.39
CA LEU A 76 -10.05 27.56 9.03
C LEU A 76 -10.76 28.54 10.00
N PRO A 77 -11.48 29.55 9.49
CA PRO A 77 -12.29 30.41 10.34
C PRO A 77 -13.45 29.60 10.95
N HIS A 78 -13.78 29.91 12.21
CA HIS A 78 -14.88 29.31 12.96
C HIS A 78 -16.26 29.66 12.39
#